data_AF-A0AB37UPA7-F1
#
_entry.id   AF-A0AB37UPA7-F1
#
_cell.length_a   1.000
_cell.length_b   1.000
_cell.length_c   1.000
_cell.angle_alpha   90.00
_cell.angle_beta   90.00
_cell.angle_gamma   90.00
#
_symmetry.space_group_name_H-M   'P 1'
#
loop_
_entity.id
_entity.type
_entity.pdbx_description
1 polymer ?
#
loop_
_entity_poly.entity_id
_entity_poly.type
_entity_poly.pdbx_seq_one_letter_code
_entity_poly.pdbx_strand_id
1 'polypeptide(L)'
;MADDLLVMVNVLEEFVSVCRTEIQPDAQKNIINFFKAVVPFPYDKELFLHTYLYLNIHQIFPECQELLLFEKSPLKGRTDLGKCDFVYLADKGILFLIETKYIDTEATGSTARNTRKEHRKKVFEQVIKLRNAFSQFHNLRSDLFKCGIFTTDIELQKDIRDFNRRQPFIPYRIHIKGGQTYDIRHPDRASVLRSRIIIGIDGENGTADRALTYSSSSYRAPSRTTRLY
;
A
#
# COMPACT_ATOMS: atom_id res chain seq x y z
N MET A 1 12.30 -9.56 -27.69
CA MET A 1 11.10 -8.74 -27.35
C MET A 1 9.83 -9.57 -27.17
N ALA A 2 9.40 -10.39 -28.15
CA ALA A 2 8.23 -11.27 -27.95
C ALA A 2 8.50 -12.44 -26.97
N ASP A 3 9.66 -13.10 -27.08
CA ASP A 3 10.03 -14.22 -26.19
C ASP A 3 10.21 -13.79 -24.73
N ASP A 4 10.82 -12.62 -24.47
CA ASP A 4 10.97 -12.11 -23.10
C ASP A 4 9.62 -11.84 -22.43
N LEU A 5 8.65 -11.34 -23.20
CA LEU A 5 7.30 -11.07 -22.69
C LEU A 5 6.57 -12.37 -22.34
N LEU A 6 6.70 -13.40 -23.19
CA LEU A 6 6.10 -14.71 -22.97
C LEU A 6 6.69 -15.41 -21.74
N VAL A 7 8.02 -15.38 -21.59
CA VAL A 7 8.71 -15.92 -20.42
C VAL A 7 8.25 -15.22 -19.13
N MET A 8 8.09 -13.89 -19.17
CA MET A 8 7.59 -13.14 -18.01
C MET A 8 6.17 -13.51 -17.60
N VAL A 9 5.26 -13.64 -18.57
CA VAL A 9 3.87 -14.04 -18.30
C VAL A 9 3.84 -15.41 -17.64
N ASN A 10 4.63 -16.37 -18.14
CA ASN A 10 4.70 -17.71 -17.58
C ASN A 10 5.21 -17.72 -16.12
N VAL A 11 6.26 -16.95 -15.79
CA VAL A 11 6.80 -16.87 -14.42
C VAL A 11 5.77 -16.28 -13.45
N LEU A 12 5.03 -15.25 -13.87
CA LEU A 12 3.96 -14.69 -13.05
C LEU A 12 2.82 -15.69 -12.83
N GLU A 13 2.37 -16.36 -13.89
CA GLU A 13 1.30 -17.36 -13.80
C GLU A 13 1.68 -18.54 -12.88
N GLU A 14 2.94 -19.00 -12.96
CA GLU A 14 3.49 -20.01 -12.06
C GLU A 14 3.45 -19.53 -10.61
N PHE A 15 3.92 -18.31 -10.34
CA PHE A 15 3.89 -17.73 -9.00
C PHE A 15 2.46 -17.60 -8.45
N VAL A 16 1.52 -17.14 -9.27
CA VAL A 16 0.10 -17.03 -8.90
C VAL A 16 -0.47 -18.42 -8.58
N SER A 17 -0.11 -19.44 -9.36
CA SER A 17 -0.49 -20.83 -9.11
C SER A 17 0.01 -21.30 -7.75
N VAL A 18 1.30 -21.10 -7.44
CA VAL A 18 1.91 -21.46 -6.15
C VAL A 18 1.23 -20.75 -4.98
N CYS A 19 0.87 -19.47 -5.13
CA CYS A 19 0.12 -18.75 -4.10
C CYS A 19 -1.20 -19.45 -3.78
N ARG A 20 -1.96 -19.83 -4.80
CA ARG A 20 -3.29 -20.44 -4.68
C ARG A 20 -3.24 -21.88 -4.17
N THR A 21 -2.21 -22.65 -4.52
CA THR A 21 -2.16 -24.08 -4.21
C THR A 21 -1.35 -24.40 -2.96
N GLU A 22 -0.33 -23.59 -2.65
CA GLU A 22 0.66 -23.96 -1.64
C GLU A 22 0.79 -23.00 -0.46
N ILE A 23 0.64 -21.69 -0.68
CA ILE A 23 0.89 -20.67 0.35
C ILE A 23 -0.43 -20.23 1.02
N GLN A 24 -1.46 -19.97 0.21
CA GLN A 24 -2.79 -19.59 0.65
C GLN A 24 -3.86 -20.41 -0.10
N PRO A 25 -4.00 -21.70 0.25
CA PRO A 25 -5.03 -22.57 -0.31
C PRO A 25 -6.44 -22.25 0.21
N ASP A 26 -6.56 -21.34 1.18
CA ASP A 26 -7.84 -20.90 1.72
C ASP A 26 -8.73 -20.32 0.62
N ALA A 27 -9.93 -20.90 0.46
CA ALA A 27 -10.91 -20.36 -0.48
C ALA A 27 -11.23 -18.90 -0.15
N GLN A 28 -11.35 -18.05 -1.17
CA GLN A 28 -11.67 -16.62 -1.00
C GLN A 28 -12.90 -16.38 -0.11
N LYS A 29 -13.91 -17.26 -0.19
CA LYS A 29 -15.10 -17.21 0.67
C LYS A 29 -14.77 -17.29 2.16
N ASN A 30 -13.78 -18.09 2.55
CA ASN A 30 -13.35 -18.21 3.94
C ASN A 30 -12.65 -16.94 4.42
N ILE A 31 -11.81 -16.34 3.58
CA ILE A 31 -11.13 -15.07 3.87
C ILE A 31 -12.15 -13.93 4.04
N ILE A 32 -13.15 -13.86 3.15
CA ILE A 32 -14.25 -12.89 3.27
C ILE A 32 -15.01 -13.08 4.59
N ASN A 33 -15.35 -14.32 4.94
CA ASN A 33 -16.07 -14.62 6.17
C ASN A 33 -15.25 -14.28 7.42
N PHE A 34 -13.94 -14.52 7.39
CA PHE A 34 -13.01 -14.10 8.44
C PHE A 34 -13.09 -12.58 8.67
N PHE A 35 -12.90 -11.77 7.62
CA PHE A 35 -12.96 -10.32 7.75
C PHE A 35 -14.34 -9.81 8.18
N LYS A 36 -15.43 -10.40 7.68
CA LYS A 36 -16.79 -10.08 8.12
C LYS A 36 -17.01 -10.37 9.62
N ALA A 37 -16.40 -11.42 10.14
CA ALA A 37 -16.48 -11.78 11.56
C ALA A 37 -15.69 -10.81 12.46
N VAL A 38 -14.64 -10.16 11.94
CA VAL A 38 -13.88 -9.13 12.68
C VAL A 38 -14.68 -7.85 12.88
N VAL A 39 -15.53 -7.45 11.92
CA VAL A 39 -16.29 -6.17 11.98
C VAL A 39 -17.08 -6.00 13.30
N PRO A 40 -17.91 -6.97 13.74
CA PRO A 40 -18.63 -6.84 15.01
C PRO A 40 -17.74 -6.99 16.25
N PHE A 41 -16.54 -7.57 16.11
CA PHE A 41 -15.63 -7.87 17.22
C PHE A 41 -14.17 -7.54 16.88
N PRO A 42 -13.79 -6.24 16.82
CA PRO A 42 -12.43 -5.85 16.47
C PRO A 42 -11.48 -6.07 17.65
N TYR A 43 -10.81 -7.24 17.66
CA TYR A 43 -9.90 -7.64 18.72
C TYR A 43 -8.59 -6.84 18.76
N ASP A 44 -8.15 -6.33 17.62
CA ASP A 44 -6.90 -5.56 17.47
C ASP A 44 -7.03 -4.48 16.39
N LYS A 45 -6.32 -3.36 16.58
CA LYS A 45 -6.43 -2.18 15.70
C LYS A 45 -5.79 -2.42 14.32
N GLU A 46 -4.72 -3.20 14.21
CA GLU A 46 -4.12 -3.58 12.93
C GLU A 46 -5.07 -4.50 12.17
N LEU A 47 -5.62 -5.52 12.85
CA LEU A 47 -6.58 -6.42 12.22
C LEU A 47 -7.87 -5.70 11.76
N PHE A 48 -8.32 -4.70 12.52
CA PHE A 48 -9.44 -3.87 12.08
C PHE A 48 -9.09 -3.01 10.86
N LEU A 49 -7.87 -2.48 10.79
CA LEU A 49 -7.38 -1.76 9.60
C LEU A 49 -7.29 -2.68 8.37
N HIS A 50 -6.78 -3.90 8.54
CA HIS A 50 -6.77 -4.95 7.51
C HIS A 50 -8.19 -5.24 7.00
N THR A 51 -9.13 -5.41 7.93
CA THR A 51 -10.55 -5.67 7.64
C THR A 51 -11.17 -4.53 6.83
N TYR A 52 -10.93 -3.29 7.25
CA TYR A 52 -11.42 -2.12 6.53
C TYR A 52 -10.86 -2.06 5.10
N LEU A 53 -9.55 -2.25 4.95
CA LEU A 53 -8.89 -2.27 3.65
C LEU A 53 -9.49 -3.36 2.75
N TYR A 54 -9.57 -4.59 3.24
CA TYR A 54 -10.05 -5.73 2.46
C TYR A 54 -11.49 -5.53 1.97
N LEU A 55 -12.40 -5.13 2.86
CA LEU A 55 -13.82 -4.97 2.52
C LEU A 55 -14.09 -3.76 1.59
N ASN A 56 -13.14 -2.82 1.49
CA ASN A 56 -13.25 -1.63 0.65
C ASN A 56 -12.18 -1.59 -0.44
N ILE A 57 -11.53 -2.72 -0.75
CA ILE A 57 -10.33 -2.74 -1.58
C ILE A 57 -10.59 -2.12 -2.96
N HIS A 58 -11.71 -2.41 -3.61
CA HIS A 58 -12.02 -1.85 -4.94
C HIS A 58 -12.38 -0.36 -4.92
N GLN A 59 -12.74 0.20 -3.76
CA GLN A 59 -12.95 1.65 -3.62
C GLN A 59 -11.62 2.37 -3.40
N ILE A 60 -10.69 1.74 -2.67
CA ILE A 60 -9.40 2.34 -2.30
C ILE A 60 -8.36 2.11 -3.40
N PHE A 61 -8.29 0.89 -3.92
CA PHE A 61 -7.39 0.39 -4.96
C PHE A 61 -8.22 -0.37 -6.03
N PRO A 62 -8.90 0.34 -6.95
CA PRO A 62 -9.81 -0.25 -7.93
C PRO A 62 -9.15 -1.30 -8.86
N GLU A 63 -7.84 -1.22 -9.05
CA GLU A 63 -7.08 -2.16 -9.86
C GLU A 63 -6.97 -3.55 -9.22
N CYS A 64 -7.12 -3.69 -7.91
CA CYS A 64 -7.00 -4.99 -7.23
C CYS A 64 -8.12 -5.93 -7.69
N GLN A 65 -7.77 -7.10 -8.22
CA GLN A 65 -8.74 -8.08 -8.72
C GLN A 65 -8.88 -9.27 -7.77
N GLU A 66 -7.76 -9.86 -7.34
CA GLU A 66 -7.76 -11.08 -6.53
C GLU A 66 -6.74 -10.97 -5.40
N LEU A 67 -7.15 -11.30 -4.18
CA LEU A 67 -6.23 -11.43 -3.05
C LEU A 67 -5.47 -12.76 -3.16
N LEU A 68 -4.17 -12.72 -3.43
CA LEU A 68 -3.32 -13.90 -3.48
C LEU A 68 -2.82 -14.31 -2.09
N LEU A 69 -2.38 -13.35 -1.28
CA LEU A 69 -1.78 -13.60 0.03
C LEU A 69 -2.26 -12.59 1.07
N PHE A 70 -2.61 -13.07 2.26
CA PHE A 70 -2.91 -12.29 3.46
C PHE A 70 -2.16 -12.86 4.66
N GLU A 71 -1.32 -12.04 5.31
CA GLU A 71 -0.53 -12.44 6.49
C GLU A 71 0.35 -13.70 6.25
N LYS A 72 0.86 -13.84 5.01
CA LYS A 72 1.73 -14.96 4.58
C LYS A 72 3.14 -14.51 4.29
N SER A 73 4.10 -15.43 4.37
CA SER A 73 5.46 -15.16 3.87
C SER A 73 5.49 -15.23 2.33
N PRO A 74 6.36 -14.45 1.67
CA PRO A 74 6.63 -14.58 0.23
C PRO A 74 7.01 -16.00 -0.21
N LEU A 75 7.56 -16.81 0.70
CA LEU A 75 7.98 -18.17 0.42
C LEU A 75 7.51 -19.11 1.53
N LYS A 76 6.95 -20.26 1.14
CA LYS A 76 6.42 -21.26 2.06
C LYS A 76 7.50 -21.70 3.06
N GLY A 77 7.17 -21.66 4.35
CA GLY A 77 8.06 -22.09 5.43
C GLY A 77 9.19 -21.10 5.80
N ARG A 78 9.31 -19.95 5.14
CA ARG A 78 10.39 -18.97 5.38
C ARG A 78 9.90 -17.76 6.18
N THR A 79 9.84 -17.91 7.50
CA THR A 79 9.37 -16.86 8.41
C THR A 79 10.38 -15.72 8.60
N ASP A 80 11.66 -15.95 8.31
CA ASP A 80 12.76 -14.98 8.37
C ASP A 80 12.60 -13.82 7.36
N LEU A 81 11.87 -14.07 6.28
CA LEU A 81 11.58 -13.08 5.25
C LEU A 81 10.55 -12.04 5.72
N GLY A 82 9.81 -12.34 6.78
CA GLY A 82 8.65 -11.58 7.21
C GLY A 82 7.38 -12.02 6.49
N LYS A 83 6.26 -11.43 6.88
CA LYS A 83 4.97 -11.63 6.23
C LYS A 83 4.60 -10.38 5.45
N CYS A 84 3.85 -10.57 4.37
CA CYS A 84 3.11 -9.52 3.71
C CYS A 84 1.72 -9.42 4.34
N ASP A 85 1.25 -8.20 4.54
CA ASP A 85 -0.12 -7.97 4.99
C ASP A 85 -1.06 -8.34 3.85
N PHE A 86 -0.87 -7.78 2.65
CA PHE A 86 -1.68 -8.12 1.47
C PHE A 86 -0.84 -8.19 0.18
N VAL A 87 -1.13 -9.19 -0.64
CA VAL A 87 -0.67 -9.27 -2.03
C VAL A 87 -1.85 -9.52 -2.94
N TYR A 88 -2.11 -8.61 -3.87
CA TYR A 88 -3.16 -8.74 -4.86
C TYR A 88 -2.58 -9.01 -6.26
N LEU A 89 -3.30 -9.78 -7.05
CA LEU A 89 -3.22 -9.69 -8.49
C LEU A 89 -4.06 -8.50 -8.94
N ALA A 90 -3.43 -7.51 -9.56
CA ALA A 90 -4.09 -6.32 -10.08
C ALA A 90 -4.43 -6.45 -11.57
N ASP A 91 -5.20 -5.49 -12.09
CA ASP A 91 -5.36 -5.32 -13.53
C ASP A 91 -4.00 -5.25 -14.22
N LYS A 92 -3.91 -5.82 -15.43
CA LYS A 92 -2.69 -5.90 -16.27
C LYS A 92 -1.63 -6.90 -15.80
N GLY A 93 -1.95 -7.81 -14.89
CA GLY A 93 -1.00 -8.86 -14.47
C GLY A 93 0.18 -8.30 -13.67
N ILE A 94 -0.11 -7.38 -12.76
CA ILE A 94 0.87 -6.81 -11.84
C ILE A 94 0.54 -7.29 -10.42
N LEU A 95 1.57 -7.60 -9.63
CA LEU A 95 1.43 -7.91 -8.22
C LEU A 95 1.41 -6.62 -7.40
N PHE A 96 0.36 -6.42 -6.62
CA PHE A 96 0.23 -5.27 -5.74
C PHE A 96 0.49 -5.68 -4.30
N LEU A 97 1.68 -5.32 -3.80
CA LEU A 97 2.10 -5.47 -2.42
C LEU A 97 1.57 -4.30 -1.60
N ILE A 98 0.71 -4.56 -0.63
CA ILE A 98 0.17 -3.52 0.25
C ILE A 98 0.55 -3.88 1.68
N GLU A 99 1.38 -3.05 2.29
CA GLU A 99 1.61 -3.11 3.73
C GLU A 99 0.70 -2.12 4.43
N THR A 100 0.28 -2.50 5.62
CA THR A 100 -0.53 -1.65 6.45
C THR A 100 0.21 -1.28 7.73
N LYS A 101 -0.24 -0.18 8.33
CA LYS A 101 0.23 0.21 9.64
C LYS A 101 -0.81 1.04 10.36
N TYR A 102 -1.32 0.54 11.46
CA TYR A 102 -2.02 1.36 12.43
C TYR A 102 -1.01 2.24 13.14
N ILE A 103 -1.27 3.54 13.09
CA ILE A 103 -0.47 4.55 13.76
C ILE A 103 -1.41 5.35 14.64
N ASP A 104 -1.17 5.30 15.95
CA ASP A 104 -1.92 6.06 16.94
C ASP A 104 -1.58 7.55 16.82
N THR A 105 -2.49 8.31 16.23
CA THR A 105 -2.35 9.76 16.04
C THR A 105 -2.91 10.56 17.22
N GLU A 106 -3.62 9.93 18.15
CA GLU A 106 -4.20 10.56 19.33
C GLU A 106 -3.17 10.65 20.47
N ALA A 107 -2.23 9.69 20.53
CA ALA A 107 -1.13 9.71 21.48
C ALA A 107 -0.23 10.95 21.30
N THR A 108 -0.10 11.73 22.37
CA THR A 108 0.68 12.97 22.40
C THR A 108 1.99 12.81 23.20
N GLY A 109 2.91 13.79 23.08
CA GLY A 109 4.21 13.77 23.72
C GLY A 109 5.36 13.33 22.80
N SER A 110 6.60 13.52 23.27
CA SER A 110 7.83 13.27 22.50
C SER A 110 8.00 11.79 22.14
N THR A 111 7.73 10.89 23.08
CA THR A 111 7.77 9.44 22.87
C THR A 111 6.79 9.01 21.78
N ALA A 112 5.51 9.40 21.89
CA ALA A 112 4.50 9.08 20.88
C ALA A 112 4.90 9.60 19.49
N ARG A 113 5.46 10.82 19.41
CA ARG A 113 5.96 11.39 18.16
C ARG A 113 7.11 10.57 17.57
N ASN A 114 8.06 10.14 18.39
CA ASN A 114 9.19 9.32 17.95
C ASN A 114 8.72 7.94 17.49
N THR A 115 7.82 7.29 18.25
CA THR A 115 7.21 6.01 17.88
C THR A 115 6.50 6.10 16.53
N ARG A 116 5.69 7.15 16.30
CA ARG A 116 5.05 7.37 14.99
C ARG A 116 6.07 7.51 13.86
N LYS A 117 7.16 8.27 14.08
CA LYS A 117 8.24 8.41 13.10
C LYS A 117 8.90 7.07 12.76
N GLU A 118 9.21 6.26 13.78
CA GLU A 118 9.79 4.94 13.56
C GLU A 118 8.81 3.99 12.88
N HIS A 119 7.53 4.00 13.24
CA HIS A 119 6.50 3.19 12.58
C HIS A 119 6.37 3.53 11.09
N ARG A 120 6.37 4.83 10.73
CA ARG A 120 6.35 5.27 9.33
C ARG A 120 7.58 4.77 8.57
N LYS A 121 8.77 4.97 9.12
CA LYS A 121 10.01 4.48 8.49
C LYS A 121 9.97 2.96 8.28
N LYS A 122 9.55 2.22 9.30
CA LYS A 122 9.51 0.76 9.29
C LYS A 122 8.59 0.20 8.19
N VAL A 123 7.38 0.76 8.03
CA VAL A 123 6.44 0.25 7.00
C VAL A 123 7.00 0.44 5.58
N PHE A 124 7.69 1.56 5.30
CA PHE A 124 8.37 1.76 4.02
C PHE A 124 9.52 0.77 3.79
N GLU A 125 10.25 0.39 4.84
CA GLU A 125 11.33 -0.60 4.75
C GLU A 125 10.78 -2.01 4.52
N GLN A 126 9.67 -2.36 5.18
CA GLN A 126 8.99 -3.65 5.03
C GLN A 126 8.52 -3.89 3.59
N VAL A 127 7.82 -2.91 2.99
CA VAL A 127 7.39 -2.97 1.58
C VAL A 127 8.55 -3.26 0.63
N ILE A 128 9.69 -2.57 0.81
CA ILE A 128 10.86 -2.77 -0.05
C ILE A 128 11.49 -4.14 0.18
N LYS A 129 11.65 -4.53 1.45
CA LYS A 129 12.21 -5.84 1.80
C LYS A 129 11.39 -6.96 1.17
N LEU A 130 10.07 -6.89 1.26
CA LEU A 130 9.16 -7.88 0.68
C LEU A 130 9.26 -7.91 -0.85
N ARG A 131 9.19 -6.75 -1.53
CA ARG A 131 9.34 -6.70 -2.98
C ARG A 131 10.65 -7.33 -3.45
N ASN A 132 11.75 -7.02 -2.77
CA ASN A 132 13.06 -7.58 -3.09
C ASN A 132 13.09 -9.10 -2.85
N ALA A 133 12.46 -9.58 -1.77
CA ALA A 133 12.31 -11.01 -1.52
C ALA A 133 11.52 -11.71 -2.63
N PHE A 134 10.38 -11.17 -3.05
CA PHE A 134 9.62 -11.74 -4.17
C PHE A 134 10.43 -11.75 -5.47
N SER A 135 11.12 -10.65 -5.77
CA SER A 135 11.95 -10.56 -6.98
C SER A 135 13.08 -11.59 -6.97
N GLN A 136 13.73 -11.78 -5.82
CA GLN A 136 14.86 -12.71 -5.69
C GLN A 136 14.43 -14.18 -5.69
N PHE A 137 13.38 -14.54 -4.95
CA PHE A 137 13.02 -15.96 -4.73
C PHE A 137 12.14 -16.54 -5.83
N HIS A 138 11.39 -15.71 -6.55
CA HIS A 138 10.48 -16.14 -7.61
C HIS A 138 10.92 -15.69 -9.00
N ASN A 139 12.12 -15.10 -9.11
CA ASN A 139 12.66 -14.54 -10.37
C ASN A 139 11.70 -13.55 -11.06
N LEU A 140 10.90 -12.85 -10.25
CA LEU A 140 9.95 -11.84 -10.74
C LEU A 140 10.68 -10.52 -10.96
N ARG A 141 10.48 -9.90 -12.11
CA ARG A 141 11.07 -8.59 -12.37
C ARG A 141 10.41 -7.51 -11.52
N SER A 142 11.19 -6.49 -11.16
CA SER A 142 10.74 -5.40 -10.30
C SER A 142 9.58 -4.57 -10.88
N ASP A 143 9.42 -4.55 -12.20
CA ASP A 143 8.32 -3.86 -12.90
C ASP A 143 6.98 -4.61 -12.85
N LEU A 144 6.98 -5.87 -12.45
CA LEU A 144 5.77 -6.63 -12.14
C LEU A 144 5.19 -6.29 -10.76
N PHE A 145 5.81 -5.38 -10.01
CA PHE A 145 5.35 -5.00 -8.68
C PHE A 145 4.85 -3.57 -8.62
N LYS A 146 3.68 -3.43 -8.02
CA LYS A 146 3.19 -2.19 -7.43
C LYS A 146 3.28 -2.29 -5.92
N CYS A 147 3.65 -1.20 -5.27
CA CYS A 147 3.76 -1.13 -3.82
C CYS A 147 2.84 -0.05 -3.24
N GLY A 148 2.18 -0.37 -2.13
CA GLY A 148 1.22 0.49 -1.45
C GLY A 148 1.41 0.44 0.06
N ILE A 149 1.09 1.55 0.71
CA ILE A 149 1.04 1.63 2.17
C ILE A 149 -0.34 2.14 2.55
N PHE A 150 -1.02 1.41 3.43
CA PHE A 150 -2.32 1.79 3.96
C PHE A 150 -2.25 2.02 5.47
N THR A 151 -2.52 3.24 5.93
CA THR A 151 -2.31 3.63 7.33
C THR A 151 -3.31 4.68 7.79
N THR A 152 -3.49 4.78 9.11
CA THR A 152 -4.31 5.79 9.78
C THR A 152 -3.61 7.16 9.91
N ASP A 153 -2.31 7.25 9.64
CA ASP A 153 -1.55 8.50 9.78
C ASP A 153 -1.47 9.32 8.49
N ILE A 154 -2.13 10.47 8.49
CA ILE A 154 -2.16 11.41 7.37
C ILE A 154 -0.88 12.27 7.26
N GLU A 155 0.00 12.26 8.28
CA GLU A 155 1.23 13.06 8.31
C GLU A 155 2.42 12.43 7.56
N LEU A 156 2.20 11.38 6.76
CA LEU A 156 3.23 10.74 5.92
C LEU A 156 3.96 11.69 4.94
N GLN A 157 3.54 12.95 4.85
CA GLN A 157 4.07 13.97 3.96
C GLN A 157 5.59 14.09 4.02
N LYS A 158 6.22 14.07 5.20
CA LYS A 158 7.69 14.23 5.31
C LYS A 158 8.48 13.03 4.75
N ASP A 159 7.90 11.84 4.80
CA ASP A 159 8.56 10.58 4.44
C ASP A 159 8.48 10.29 2.93
N ILE A 160 7.47 10.84 2.24
CA ILE A 160 7.37 10.87 0.77
C ILE A 160 8.60 11.57 0.16
N ARG A 161 9.14 12.61 0.82
CA ARG A 161 10.34 13.31 0.34
C ARG A 161 11.57 12.40 0.36
N ASP A 162 11.72 11.61 1.40
CA ASP A 162 12.84 10.68 1.54
C ASP A 162 12.66 9.48 0.59
N PHE A 163 11.41 9.08 0.33
CA PHE A 163 11.08 8.07 -0.68
C PHE A 163 11.39 8.53 -2.11
N ASN A 164 11.08 9.79 -2.47
CA ASN A 164 11.43 10.39 -3.77
C ASN A 164 12.94 10.51 -4.01
N ARG A 165 13.74 10.49 -2.95
CA ARG A 165 15.20 10.59 -3.05
C ARG A 165 15.89 9.23 -3.16
N ARG A 166 15.16 8.12 -3.09
CA ARG A 166 15.72 6.76 -3.21
C ARG A 166 16.23 6.51 -4.63
N GLN A 167 17.38 5.82 -4.71
CA GLN A 167 17.98 5.38 -5.97
C GLN A 167 18.19 3.86 -5.92
N PRO A 168 17.60 3.09 -6.86
CA PRO A 168 16.70 3.56 -7.92
C PRO A 168 15.35 4.04 -7.36
N PHE A 169 14.72 4.99 -8.07
CA PHE A 169 13.38 5.44 -7.72
C PHE A 169 12.38 4.29 -7.86
N ILE A 170 11.42 4.22 -6.93
CA ILE A 170 10.36 3.20 -6.93
C ILE A 170 9.03 3.92 -7.12
N PRO A 171 8.28 3.66 -8.20
CA PRO A 171 6.94 4.21 -8.38
C PRO A 171 6.00 3.85 -7.23
N TYR A 172 5.15 4.79 -6.83
CA TYR A 172 4.18 4.59 -5.75
C TYR A 172 2.91 5.42 -6.02
N ARG A 173 1.80 5.08 -5.36
CA ARG A 173 0.53 5.82 -5.47
C ARG A 173 0.23 6.57 -4.18
N ILE A 174 -0.22 7.82 -4.30
CA ILE A 174 -0.73 8.61 -3.18
C ILE A 174 -2.25 8.53 -3.18
N HIS A 175 -2.84 8.16 -2.04
CA HIS A 175 -4.28 8.17 -1.79
C HIS A 175 -4.62 9.37 -0.93
N ILE A 176 -5.58 10.17 -1.37
CA ILE A 176 -5.98 11.40 -0.69
C ILE A 176 -7.41 11.27 -0.18
N LYS A 177 -7.69 11.90 0.96
CA LYS A 177 -9.02 11.95 1.57
C LYS A 177 -10.03 12.56 0.58
N GLY A 178 -10.96 11.73 0.11
CA GLY A 178 -11.88 12.05 -0.99
C GLY A 178 -11.87 11.00 -2.12
N GLY A 179 -11.01 9.98 -2.01
CA GLY A 179 -10.94 8.87 -2.97
C GLY A 179 -10.07 9.17 -4.20
N GLN A 180 -9.48 10.36 -4.28
CA GLN A 180 -8.54 10.68 -5.36
C GLN A 180 -7.23 9.92 -5.17
N THR A 181 -6.70 9.41 -6.28
CA THR A 181 -5.46 8.64 -6.32
C THR A 181 -4.52 9.19 -7.38
N TYR A 182 -3.22 9.19 -7.10
CA TYR A 182 -2.19 9.72 -8.00
C TYR A 182 -1.00 8.78 -8.09
N ASP A 183 -0.67 8.31 -9.30
CA ASP A 183 0.52 7.50 -9.56
C ASP A 183 1.76 8.38 -9.70
N ILE A 184 2.72 8.23 -8.80
CA ILE A 184 4.02 8.91 -8.85
C ILE A 184 5.00 7.98 -9.54
N ARG A 185 5.14 8.15 -10.86
CA ARG A 185 6.01 7.31 -11.71
C ARG A 185 7.44 7.83 -11.86
N HIS A 186 7.70 9.04 -11.38
CA HIS A 186 9.02 9.67 -11.37
C HIS A 186 9.14 10.54 -10.10
N PRO A 187 10.33 10.68 -9.47
CA PRO A 187 10.47 11.44 -8.23
C PRO A 187 10.03 12.91 -8.36
N ASP A 188 10.20 13.49 -9.56
CA ASP A 188 9.80 14.87 -9.85
C ASP A 188 8.28 15.06 -9.96
N ARG A 189 7.48 13.98 -9.97
CA ARG A 189 6.01 14.06 -10.00
C ARG A 189 5.39 14.40 -8.66
N ALA A 190 6.15 14.34 -7.58
CA ALA A 190 5.70 14.76 -6.26
C ALA A 190 6.74 15.67 -5.61
N SER A 191 6.38 16.94 -5.42
CA SER A 191 7.19 17.88 -4.64
C SER A 191 6.60 18.01 -3.25
N VAL A 192 7.34 17.50 -2.26
CA VAL A 192 6.97 17.61 -0.85
C VAL A 192 7.58 18.87 -0.25
N LEU A 193 6.73 19.80 0.14
CA LEU A 193 7.07 21.02 0.88
C LEU A 193 6.70 20.86 2.36
N ARG A 194 7.13 21.82 3.20
CA ARG A 194 6.98 21.73 4.67
C ARG A 194 5.55 21.52 5.17
N SER A 195 4.55 22.05 4.47
CA SER A 195 3.12 21.97 4.84
C SER A 195 2.21 21.57 3.68
N ARG A 196 2.78 21.12 2.55
CA ARG A 196 2.01 20.78 1.36
C ARG A 196 2.73 19.80 0.47
N ILE A 197 1.95 18.95 -0.22
CA ILE A 197 2.43 18.13 -1.33
C ILE A 197 1.90 18.72 -2.63
N ILE A 198 2.78 18.89 -3.60
CA ILE A 198 2.45 19.25 -4.97
C ILE A 198 2.57 17.99 -5.81
N ILE A 199 1.49 17.57 -6.46
CA ILE A 199 1.46 16.39 -7.33
C ILE A 199 1.29 16.87 -8.78
N GLY A 200 2.22 16.51 -9.65
CA GLY A 200 2.13 16.75 -11.08
C GLY A 200 1.20 15.73 -11.75
N ILE A 201 0.10 16.21 -12.32
CA ILE A 201 -0.88 15.40 -13.05
C ILE A 201 -0.43 15.27 -14.51
N ASP A 202 -0.54 14.07 -15.05
CA ASP A 202 -0.27 13.79 -16.46
C ASP A 202 -1.17 14.60 -17.40
N GLY A 203 -0.55 15.31 -18.34
CA GLY A 203 -1.18 15.75 -19.58
C GLY A 203 -1.10 14.68 -20.67
N GLU A 204 -1.62 14.98 -21.86
CA GLU A 204 -1.75 14.03 -22.99
C GLU A 204 -0.44 13.32 -23.40
N ASN A 205 0.73 13.90 -23.07
CA ASN A 205 2.04 13.39 -23.48
C ASN A 205 2.90 12.84 -22.34
N GLY A 206 2.33 12.49 -21.18
CA GLY A 206 3.11 11.93 -20.07
C GLY A 206 4.13 12.90 -19.47
N THR A 207 3.95 14.19 -19.71
CA THR A 207 4.58 15.32 -19.00
C THR A 207 3.53 15.94 -18.09
N ALA A 208 3.94 16.42 -16.93
CA ALA A 208 3.01 17.05 -16.01
C ALA A 208 2.54 18.39 -16.60
N ASP A 209 1.27 18.52 -16.97
CA ASP A 209 0.69 19.75 -17.53
C ASP A 209 -0.02 20.58 -16.44
N ARG A 210 -0.37 19.93 -15.31
CA ARG A 210 -1.08 20.52 -14.18
C ARG A 210 -0.47 20.06 -12.87
N ALA A 211 -0.65 20.87 -11.83
CA ALA A 211 -0.18 20.54 -10.48
C ALA A 211 -1.30 20.73 -9.47
N LEU A 212 -1.52 19.73 -8.61
CA LEU A 212 -2.42 19.84 -7.46
C LEU A 212 -1.64 20.05 -6.19
N THR A 213 -2.10 21.00 -5.37
CA THR A 213 -1.48 21.31 -4.08
C THR A 213 -2.40 20.88 -2.95
N TYR A 214 -1.89 20.02 -2.07
CA TYR A 214 -2.58 19.56 -0.88
C TYR A 214 -1.89 20.12 0.36
N SER A 215 -2.56 21.00 1.11
CA SER A 215 -2.03 21.57 2.35
C SER A 215 -2.49 20.83 3.60
N SER A 216 -1.62 20.72 4.61
CA SER A 216 -1.99 20.23 5.94
C SER A 216 -3.02 21.12 6.65
N SER A 217 -3.15 22.38 6.23
CA SER A 217 -4.05 23.40 6.79
C SER A 217 -5.50 23.35 6.29
N SER A 218 -5.87 22.39 5.45
CA SER A 218 -7.28 22.20 5.01
C SER A 218 -8.19 21.60 6.10
N TYR A 219 -7.69 21.49 7.33
CA TYR A 219 -8.44 21.08 8.51
C TYR A 219 -9.04 22.31 9.22
N ARG A 220 -10.31 22.63 8.94
CA ARG A 220 -11.19 23.19 9.96
C ARG A 220 -11.87 22.00 10.64
N ALA A 221 -11.58 21.78 11.92
CA ALA A 221 -12.40 20.90 12.74
C ALA A 221 -13.88 21.30 12.58
N PRO A 222 -14.83 20.37 12.46
CA PRO A 222 -16.23 20.74 12.66
C PRO A 222 -16.34 21.32 14.07
N SER A 223 -16.71 22.60 14.13
CA SER A 223 -17.05 23.27 15.38
C SER A 223 -18.15 22.46 16.06
N ARG A 224 -17.91 22.13 17.33
CA ARG A 224 -18.88 21.57 18.27
C ARG A 224 -20.29 22.09 18.01
N THR A 225 -21.24 21.20 17.78
CA THR A 225 -22.61 21.44 18.24
C THR A 225 -23.19 20.12 18.72
N THR A 226 -23.11 19.94 20.03
CA THR A 226 -24.00 19.08 20.79
C THR A 226 -25.44 19.50 20.52
N ARG A 227 -26.31 18.57 20.14
CA ARG A 227 -27.70 18.55 20.61
C ARG A 227 -28.13 17.10 20.82
N LEU A 228 -28.42 16.83 22.08
CA LEU A 228 -29.12 15.65 22.60
C LEU A 228 -30.57 15.68 22.09
N TYR A 229 -31.08 14.51 21.74
CA TYR A 229 -32.41 14.04 22.15
C TYR A 229 -32.25 12.57 22.55
#